data_AF-A0A1Q8YHW5-F1
#
_entry.id   AF-A0A1Q8YHW5-F1
#
_cell.length_a   1.000
_cell.length_b   1.000
_cell.length_c   1.000
_cell.angle_alpha   90.00
_cell.angle_beta   90.00
_cell.angle_gamma   90.00
#
_symmetry.space_group_name_H-M   'P 1'
#
loop_
_entity.id
_entity.type
_entity.pdbx_description
1 polymer ?
#
loop_
_entity_poly.entity_id
_entity_poly.type
_entity_poly.pdbx_seq_one_letter_code
_entity_poly.pdbx_strand_id
1 'polypeptide(L)'
;MKAVAQPRQTVAITPYQDLDTLLADARSCRVCKAHLPLGPRPVLQAAPSARILVVGQAPGVRVHTSGIPWDDASGERLHAWTGLSNAHFYDASKAEIIPMGFCYFGRGRGRDGDLPPGRECAPDYLALPHPCARNSPWFQRNPWFEQEVLPALRQRVASL
;
A
#
# COMPACT_ATOMS: atom_id res chain seq x y z
N MET A 1 4.03 -0.37 33.15
CA MET A 1 3.16 0.72 32.67
C MET A 1 3.08 0.62 31.16
N LYS A 2 1.91 0.28 30.59
CA LYS A 2 1.75 0.22 29.12
C LYS A 2 1.71 1.64 28.59
N ALA A 3 2.54 1.97 27.60
CA ALA A 3 2.50 3.26 26.94
C ALA A 3 1.10 3.50 26.38
N VAL A 4 0.44 4.55 26.87
CA VAL A 4 -0.81 5.05 26.31
C VAL A 4 -0.46 5.56 24.92
N ALA A 5 -1.04 4.94 23.88
CA ALA A 5 -0.93 5.45 22.52
C ALA A 5 -1.49 6.88 22.54
N GLN A 6 -0.65 7.86 22.22
CA GLN A 6 -1.09 9.25 22.10
C GLN A 6 -2.23 9.33 21.08
N PRO A 7 -3.28 10.14 21.32
CA PRO A 7 -4.34 10.34 20.36
C PRO A 7 -3.72 10.86 19.06
N ARG A 8 -3.77 10.05 17.99
CA ARG A 8 -3.29 10.48 16.67
C ARG A 8 -4.17 11.64 16.22
N GLN A 9 -3.51 12.75 15.90
CA GLN A 9 -4.12 13.97 15.39
C GLN A 9 -5.04 13.64 14.20
N THR A 10 -6.17 14.35 14.13
CA THR A 10 -7.08 14.36 12.99
C THR A 10 -6.26 14.57 11.72
N VAL A 11 -6.19 13.57 10.84
CA VAL A 11 -5.53 13.70 9.54
C VAL A 11 -6.43 14.58 8.69
N ALA A 12 -6.10 15.88 8.61
CA ALA A 12 -6.74 16.78 7.66
C ALA A 12 -6.47 16.24 6.25
N ILE A 13 -7.52 15.95 5.48
CA ILE A 13 -7.32 15.66 4.07
C ILE A 13 -6.90 16.94 3.40
N THR A 14 -5.67 16.95 2.90
CA THR A 14 -5.26 17.96 1.95
C THR A 14 -5.66 17.44 0.57
N PRO A 15 -6.60 18.07 -0.15
CA PRO A 15 -6.91 17.68 -1.51
C PRO A 15 -5.69 17.94 -2.40
N TYR A 16 -5.32 16.95 -3.20
CA TYR A 16 -4.29 17.10 -4.22
C TYR A 16 -4.89 17.77 -5.46
N GLN A 17 -4.15 18.70 -6.07
CA GLN A 17 -4.62 19.42 -7.26
C GLN A 17 -4.61 18.53 -8.52
N ASP A 18 -3.65 17.60 -8.60
CA ASP A 18 -3.48 16.68 -9.70
C ASP A 18 -2.83 15.35 -9.25
N LEU A 19 -2.83 14.36 -10.15
CA LEU A 19 -2.27 13.03 -9.89
C LEU A 19 -0.76 13.09 -9.66
N ASP A 20 -0.03 13.97 -10.35
CA ASP A 20 1.43 14.06 -10.23
C ASP A 20 1.85 14.53 -8.83
N THR A 21 1.13 15.50 -8.27
CA THR A 21 1.33 16.00 -6.91
C THR A 21 1.05 14.89 -5.88
N LEU A 22 -0.03 14.13 -6.08
CA LEU A 22 -0.34 12.96 -5.23
C LEU A 22 0.77 11.90 -5.30
N LEU A 23 1.24 11.56 -6.49
CA LEU A 23 2.29 10.55 -6.68
C LEU A 23 3.64 11.01 -6.10
N ALA A 24 3.95 12.31 -6.19
CA ALA A 24 5.14 12.89 -5.59
C ALA A 24 5.09 12.79 -4.05
N ASP A 25 3.96 13.15 -3.44
CA ASP A 25 3.78 13.01 -1.99
C ASP A 25 3.89 11.54 -1.55
N ALA A 26 3.18 10.63 -2.23
CA ALA A 26 3.21 9.20 -1.96
C ALA A 26 4.65 8.63 -1.99
N ARG A 27 5.44 9.02 -3.00
CA ARG A 27 6.85 8.61 -3.14
C ARG A 27 7.75 9.21 -2.06
N SER A 28 7.40 10.38 -1.55
CA SER A 28 8.11 11.07 -0.47
C SER A 28 7.71 10.59 0.93
N CYS A 29 6.61 9.85 1.08
CA CYS A 29 6.07 9.41 2.37
C CYS A 29 7.11 8.73 3.28
N ARG A 30 7.09 9.11 4.57
CA ARG A 30 7.98 8.57 5.63
C ARG A 30 7.23 8.10 6.88
N VAL A 31 5.89 8.06 6.85
CA VAL A 31 5.03 7.78 8.02
C VAL A 31 5.40 6.50 8.75
N CYS A 32 5.75 5.45 8.01
CA CYS A 32 6.04 4.13 8.58
C CYS A 32 7.50 3.96 9.04
N LYS A 33 8.37 4.98 8.94
CA LYS A 33 9.84 4.84 9.09
C LYS A 33 10.26 4.09 10.36
N ALA A 34 9.58 4.32 11.48
CA ALA A 34 9.90 3.68 12.76
C ALA A 34 9.61 2.16 12.81
N HIS A 35 8.85 1.65 11.83
CA HIS A 35 8.33 0.29 11.81
C HIS A 35 8.87 -0.56 10.65
N LEU A 36 9.62 0.04 9.72
CA LEU A 36 10.12 -0.65 8.54
C LEU A 36 11.58 -1.11 8.74
N PRO A 37 11.91 -2.40 8.58
CA PRO A 37 13.24 -2.92 8.87
C PRO A 37 14.33 -2.39 7.93
N LEU A 38 13.97 -1.99 6.71
CA LEU A 38 14.87 -1.43 5.70
C LEU A 38 14.58 0.05 5.41
N GLY A 39 13.74 0.67 6.24
CA GLY A 39 13.26 2.03 6.01
C GLY A 39 12.24 2.17 4.87
N PRO A 40 11.69 3.38 4.68
CA PRO A 40 10.66 3.65 3.69
C PRO A 40 11.25 3.76 2.28
N ARG A 41 10.69 2.99 1.35
CA ARG A 41 10.87 3.15 -0.10
C ARG A 41 9.54 2.88 -0.79
N PRO A 42 8.66 3.90 -0.90
CA PRO A 42 7.39 3.75 -1.57
C PRO A 42 7.59 3.38 -3.06
N VAL A 43 6.98 2.29 -3.53
CA VAL A 43 7.06 1.84 -4.93
C VAL A 43 5.65 1.77 -5.53
N LEU A 44 5.36 2.68 -6.47
CA LEU A 44 4.10 2.79 -7.19
C LEU A 44 4.28 3.55 -8.51
N GLN A 45 3.42 3.26 -9.50
CA GLN A 45 3.32 4.02 -10.74
C GLN A 45 1.85 4.19 -11.14
N ALA A 46 1.50 5.35 -11.68
CA ALA A 46 0.19 5.64 -12.21
C ALA A 46 0.29 6.72 -13.29
N ALA A 47 -0.67 6.74 -14.21
CA ALA A 47 -0.90 7.87 -15.09
C ALA A 47 -2.40 7.94 -15.45
N PRO A 48 -2.95 9.14 -15.75
CA PRO A 48 -4.37 9.27 -16.07
C PRO A 48 -4.77 8.52 -17.35
N SER A 49 -3.81 8.20 -18.22
CA SER A 49 -4.03 7.47 -19.46
C SER A 49 -3.93 5.95 -19.34
N ALA A 50 -3.56 5.43 -18.17
CA ALA A 50 -3.38 4.00 -17.96
C ALA A 50 -4.67 3.23 -18.30
N ARG A 51 -4.52 2.10 -18.98
CA ARG A 51 -5.66 1.27 -19.41
C ARG A 51 -5.82 0.00 -18.57
N ILE A 52 -4.81 -0.31 -17.76
CA ILE A 52 -4.75 -1.50 -16.93
C ILE A 52 -4.36 -1.05 -15.52
N LEU A 53 -5.13 -1.45 -14.52
CA LEU A 53 -4.82 -1.24 -13.11
C LEU A 53 -4.40 -2.56 -12.47
N VAL A 54 -3.20 -2.61 -11.92
CA VAL A 54 -2.64 -3.75 -11.20
C VAL A 54 -2.54 -3.39 -9.72
N VAL A 55 -3.35 -4.05 -8.89
CA VAL A 55 -3.36 -3.85 -7.44
C VAL A 55 -2.67 -5.02 -6.74
N GLY A 56 -1.52 -4.74 -6.13
CA GLY A 56 -0.73 -5.71 -5.36
C GLY A 56 -0.89 -5.56 -3.84
N GLN A 57 -0.26 -6.43 -3.05
CA GLN A 57 -0.24 -6.28 -1.58
C GLN A 57 0.77 -5.20 -1.14
N ALA A 58 2.06 -5.52 -1.21
CA ALA A 58 3.16 -4.62 -0.88
C ALA A 58 4.42 -5.08 -1.61
N PRO A 59 5.43 -4.20 -1.78
CA PRO A 59 6.75 -4.60 -2.25
C PRO A 59 7.36 -5.70 -1.38
N GLY A 60 7.89 -6.75 -2.01
CA GLY A 60 8.81 -7.69 -1.36
C GLY A 60 10.23 -7.13 -1.27
N VAL A 61 11.14 -7.88 -0.66
CA VAL A 61 12.54 -7.43 -0.43
C VAL A 61 13.31 -7.11 -1.72
N ARG A 62 13.05 -7.84 -2.81
CA ARG A 62 13.68 -7.59 -4.12
C ARG A 62 13.21 -6.26 -4.71
N VAL A 63 11.89 -6.04 -4.75
CA VAL A 63 11.26 -4.79 -5.19
C VAL A 63 11.70 -3.61 -4.32
N HIS A 64 11.86 -3.80 -3.00
CA HIS A 64 12.42 -2.77 -2.13
C HIS A 64 13.87 -2.42 -2.49
N THR A 65 14.68 -3.41 -2.83
CA THR A 65 16.07 -3.18 -3.22
C THR A 65 16.18 -2.49 -4.58
N SER A 66 15.44 -2.96 -5.59
CA SER A 66 15.51 -2.42 -6.95
C SER A 66 14.73 -1.11 -7.12
N GLY A 67 13.62 -0.94 -6.39
CA GLY A 67 12.65 0.14 -6.59
C GLY A 67 11.79 -0.03 -7.83
N ILE A 68 11.88 -1.17 -8.52
CA ILE A 68 11.12 -1.47 -9.73
C ILE A 68 9.90 -2.30 -9.33
N PRO A 69 8.65 -1.83 -9.58
CA PRO A 69 7.45 -2.59 -9.23
C PRO A 69 7.50 -4.00 -9.83
N TRP A 70 7.12 -5.04 -9.07
CA TRP A 70 7.09 -6.43 -9.59
C TRP A 70 8.42 -6.96 -10.19
N ASP A 71 9.57 -6.39 -9.84
CA ASP A 71 10.88 -6.97 -10.17
C ASP A 71 11.23 -8.18 -9.27
N ASP A 72 10.38 -9.21 -9.35
CA ASP A 72 10.51 -10.48 -8.66
C ASP A 72 9.79 -11.62 -9.40
N ALA A 73 9.88 -12.84 -8.84
CA ALA A 73 9.24 -14.02 -9.43
C ALA A 73 7.70 -13.93 -9.50
N SER A 74 7.07 -13.05 -8.71
CA SER A 74 5.63 -12.80 -8.83
C SER A 74 5.33 -11.93 -10.05
N GLY A 75 6.21 -10.99 -10.39
CA GLY A 75 6.12 -10.23 -11.63
C GLY A 75 6.27 -11.10 -12.87
N GLU A 76 7.28 -11.97 -12.89
CA GLU A 76 7.48 -12.93 -13.99
C GLU A 76 6.21 -13.76 -14.27
N ARG A 77 5.54 -14.24 -13.21
CA ARG A 77 4.25 -14.94 -13.32
C ARG A 77 3.13 -14.04 -13.85
N LEU A 78 3.04 -12.81 -13.35
CA LEU A 78 2.03 -11.85 -13.80
C LEU A 78 2.18 -11.53 -15.30
N HIS A 79 3.41 -11.35 -15.77
CA HIS A 79 3.70 -11.19 -17.20
C HIS A 79 3.26 -12.42 -18.01
N ALA A 80 3.56 -13.62 -17.52
CA ALA A 80 3.15 -14.86 -18.18
C ALA A 80 1.62 -15.01 -18.26
N TRP A 81 0.88 -14.60 -17.23
CA TRP A 81 -0.59 -14.67 -17.22
C TRP A 81 -1.24 -13.64 -18.16
N THR A 82 -0.69 -12.43 -18.19
CA THR A 82 -1.31 -11.30 -18.89
C THR A 82 -0.84 -11.18 -20.34
N GLY A 83 0.30 -11.79 -20.68
CA GLY A 83 0.98 -11.58 -21.97
C GLY A 83 1.55 -10.17 -22.12
N LEU A 84 1.59 -9.36 -21.06
CA LEU A 84 2.16 -8.01 -21.11
C LEU A 84 3.67 -8.10 -21.22
N SER A 85 4.23 -7.43 -22.22
CA SER A 85 5.67 -7.21 -22.30
C SER A 85 6.14 -6.28 -21.19
N ASN A 86 7.42 -6.37 -20.80
CA ASN A 86 8.03 -5.43 -19.86
C ASN A 86 7.85 -3.97 -20.30
N ALA A 87 7.99 -3.69 -21.60
CA ALA A 87 7.82 -2.35 -22.14
C ALA A 87 6.41 -1.79 -21.89
N HIS A 88 5.36 -2.61 -22.05
CA HIS A 88 3.99 -2.18 -21.77
C HIS A 88 3.66 -2.12 -20.28
N PHE A 89 4.23 -3.03 -19.48
CA PHE A 89 3.95 -3.09 -18.05
C PHE A 89 4.60 -1.96 -17.27
N TYR A 90 5.81 -1.55 -17.65
CA TYR A 90 6.56 -0.45 -17.02
C TYR A 90 6.30 0.92 -17.66
N ASP A 91 5.43 0.99 -18.68
CA ASP A 91 4.91 2.24 -19.21
C ASP A 91 3.68 2.65 -18.39
N ALA A 92 3.86 3.66 -17.53
CA ALA A 92 2.78 4.20 -16.69
C ALA A 92 1.58 4.70 -17.51
N SER A 93 1.77 5.07 -18.79
CA SER A 93 0.68 5.46 -19.68
C SER A 93 -0.20 4.28 -20.11
N LYS A 94 0.25 3.03 -19.90
CA LYS A 94 -0.45 1.79 -20.27
C LYS A 94 -0.90 1.01 -19.03
N ALA A 95 -0.06 0.90 -18.02
CA ALA A 95 -0.32 0.11 -16.82
C ALA A 95 -0.02 0.89 -15.52
N GLU A 96 -1.05 1.06 -14.70
CA GLU A 96 -0.97 1.60 -13.36
C GLU A 96 -0.72 0.46 -12.37
N ILE A 97 0.23 0.66 -11.45
CA ILE A 97 0.61 -0.31 -10.44
C ILE A 97 0.55 0.37 -9.08
N ILE A 98 -0.49 0.05 -8.31
CA ILE A 98 -0.73 0.60 -6.98
C ILE A 98 -0.80 -0.56 -5.98
N PRO A 99 0.24 -0.79 -5.16
CA PRO A 99 0.13 -1.75 -4.08
C PRO A 99 -0.70 -1.21 -2.92
N MET A 100 -1.33 -2.10 -2.17
CA MET A 100 -2.09 -1.79 -0.96
C MET A 100 -1.25 -1.16 0.16
N GLY A 101 0.04 -1.49 0.23
CA GLY A 101 1.04 -0.79 1.03
C GLY A 101 2.26 -0.49 0.18
N PHE A 102 2.79 0.73 0.26
CA PHE A 102 3.83 1.16 -0.68
C PHE A 102 5.24 0.70 -0.31
N CYS A 103 5.44 0.20 0.91
CA CYS A 103 6.76 -0.16 1.45
C CYS A 103 6.87 -1.65 1.78
N TYR A 104 8.11 -2.13 1.95
CA TYR A 104 8.38 -3.47 2.44
C TYR A 104 8.28 -3.52 3.98
N PHE A 105 7.35 -4.32 4.50
CA PHE A 105 7.05 -4.39 5.94
C PHE A 105 7.89 -5.44 6.71
N GLY A 106 8.82 -6.11 6.04
CA GLY A 106 9.64 -7.15 6.65
C GLY A 106 9.13 -8.56 6.37
N ARG A 107 9.75 -9.55 7.01
CA ARG A 107 9.46 -10.97 6.83
C ARG A 107 8.82 -11.55 8.07
N GLY A 108 7.84 -12.44 7.89
CA GLY A 108 7.24 -13.21 8.97
C GLY A 108 8.21 -14.20 9.62
N ARG A 109 7.76 -14.93 10.65
CA ARG A 109 8.62 -15.88 11.37
C ARG A 109 8.65 -17.25 10.67
N GLY A 110 9.80 -17.92 10.68
CA GLY A 110 9.91 -19.29 10.17
C GLY A 110 9.69 -19.38 8.65
N ARG A 111 8.67 -20.13 8.22
CA ARG A 111 8.33 -20.32 6.79
C ARG A 111 7.40 -19.25 6.23
N ASP A 112 7.04 -18.25 7.03
CA ASP A 112 6.18 -17.17 6.57
C ASP A 112 6.88 -16.33 5.49
N GLY A 113 6.07 -15.83 4.55
CA GLY A 113 6.51 -14.91 3.51
C GLY A 113 6.72 -13.49 4.04
N ASP A 114 6.71 -12.52 3.11
CA ASP A 114 6.75 -11.11 3.45
C ASP A 114 5.48 -10.69 4.21
N LEU A 115 5.63 -9.78 5.17
CA LEU A 115 4.53 -9.29 5.99
C LEU A 115 3.57 -8.44 5.13
N PRO A 116 2.25 -8.53 5.38
CA PRO A 116 1.28 -7.68 4.70
C PRO A 116 1.47 -6.21 5.08
N PRO A 117 0.81 -5.28 4.36
CA PRO A 117 0.80 -3.87 4.72
C PRO A 117 0.50 -3.63 6.21
N GLY A 118 1.36 -2.83 6.85
CA GLY A 118 1.17 -2.37 8.23
C GLY A 118 0.08 -1.31 8.34
N ARG A 119 -0.53 -1.20 9.53
CA ARG A 119 -1.61 -0.24 9.81
C ARG A 119 -1.18 1.22 9.72
N GLU A 120 0.12 1.48 9.72
CA GLU A 120 0.73 2.80 9.66
C GLU A 120 0.49 3.50 8.31
N CYS A 121 0.32 2.74 7.22
CA CYS A 121 -0.03 3.31 5.91
C CYS A 121 -1.51 3.70 5.79
N ALA A 122 -2.39 3.07 6.59
CA ALA A 122 -3.83 3.18 6.40
C ALA A 122 -4.35 4.62 6.47
N PRO A 123 -3.94 5.50 7.41
CA PRO A 123 -4.52 6.83 7.49
C PRO A 123 -4.33 7.65 6.21
N ASP A 124 -3.27 7.43 5.44
CA ASP A 124 -2.92 8.21 4.25
C ASP A 124 -3.27 7.51 2.94
N TYR A 125 -3.08 6.19 2.89
CA TYR A 125 -3.33 5.35 1.72
C TYR A 125 -4.05 4.07 2.21
N LEU A 126 -5.38 4.04 2.05
CA LEU A 126 -6.22 2.94 2.54
C LEU A 126 -6.38 1.85 1.49
N ALA A 127 -5.72 0.72 1.74
CA ALA A 127 -6.21 -0.55 1.24
C ALA A 127 -7.22 -1.16 2.21
N LEU A 128 -8.42 -1.44 1.72
CA LEU A 128 -9.46 -2.05 2.54
C LEU A 128 -9.46 -3.57 2.37
N PRO A 129 -9.51 -4.34 3.46
CA PRO A 129 -9.81 -5.76 3.38
C PRO A 129 -11.19 -5.95 2.74
N HIS A 130 -11.32 -6.99 1.92
CA HIS A 130 -12.60 -7.28 1.26
C HIS A 130 -13.71 -7.51 2.31
N PRO A 131 -14.85 -6.79 2.24
CA PRO A 131 -15.90 -6.89 3.25
C PRO A 131 -16.77 -8.13 3.01
N CYS A 132 -16.25 -9.31 3.32
CA CYS A 132 -17.00 -10.57 3.25
C CYS A 132 -16.91 -11.35 4.56
N ALA A 133 -17.91 -12.22 4.83
CA ALA A 133 -17.96 -13.03 6.05
C ALA A 133 -16.73 -13.92 6.24
N ARG A 134 -16.03 -14.29 5.16
CA ARG A 134 -14.77 -15.05 5.22
C ARG A 134 -13.65 -14.27 5.93
N ASN A 135 -13.74 -12.95 5.96
CA ASN A 135 -12.78 -12.08 6.66
C ASN A 135 -13.17 -11.75 8.11
N SER A 136 -14.32 -12.23 8.62
CA SER A 136 -14.73 -12.01 10.02
C SER A 136 -13.67 -12.41 11.06
N PRO A 137 -12.97 -13.55 10.94
CA PRO A 137 -11.90 -13.90 11.88
C PRO A 137 -10.68 -12.96 11.80
N TRP A 138 -10.46 -12.28 10.66
CA TRP A 138 -9.40 -11.28 10.55
C TRP A 138 -9.80 -9.99 11.27
N PHE A 139 -11.05 -9.51 11.14
CA PHE A 139 -11.54 -8.33 11.85
C PHE A 139 -11.46 -8.50 13.37
N GLN A 140 -11.85 -9.68 13.88
CA GLN A 140 -11.74 -10.00 15.31
C GLN A 140 -10.29 -9.97 15.83
N ARG A 141 -9.32 -10.41 15.01
CA ARG A 141 -7.89 -10.40 15.37
C ARG A 141 -7.23 -9.03 15.16
N ASN A 142 -7.87 -8.12 14.43
CA ASN A 142 -7.35 -6.81 14.07
C ASN A 142 -8.35 -5.70 14.46
N PRO A 143 -8.68 -5.54 15.75
CA PRO A 143 -9.68 -4.56 16.20
C PRO A 143 -9.31 -3.12 15.86
N TRP A 144 -8.02 -2.84 15.68
CA TRP A 144 -7.50 -1.54 15.21
C TRP A 144 -8.10 -1.12 13.86
N PHE A 145 -8.53 -2.06 13.01
CA PHE A 145 -9.15 -1.72 11.73
C PHE A 145 -10.48 -0.98 11.94
N GLU A 146 -11.37 -1.50 12.79
CA GLU A 146 -12.65 -0.87 13.09
C GLU A 146 -12.49 0.36 14.01
N GLN A 147 -11.51 0.33 14.92
CA GLN A 147 -11.33 1.36 15.94
C GLN A 147 -10.54 2.58 15.45
N GLU A 148 -9.61 2.40 14.51
CA GLU A 148 -8.70 3.47 14.06
C GLU A 148 -8.86 3.76 12.57
N VAL A 149 -8.92 2.73 11.73
CA VAL A 149 -8.90 2.89 10.26
C VAL A 149 -10.26 3.31 9.71
N LEU A 150 -11.36 2.65 10.12
CA LEU A 150 -12.70 3.00 9.65
C LEU A 150 -13.14 4.43 10.04
N PRO A 151 -12.89 4.93 11.28
CA PRO A 151 -13.21 6.31 11.63
C PRO A 151 -12.46 7.32 10.77
N ALA A 152 -11.15 7.11 10.54
CA ALA A 152 -10.37 7.97 9.65
C ALA A 152 -10.94 7.94 8.21
N LEU A 153 -11.26 6.76 7.68
CA LEU A 153 -11.89 6.65 6.36
C LEU A 153 -13.24 7.38 6.29
N ARG A 154 -14.09 7.24 7.31
CA ARG A 154 -15.39 7.92 7.35
C ARG A 154 -15.24 9.43 7.35
N GLN A 155 -14.28 9.97 8.10
CA GLN A 155 -13.94 11.40 8.03
C GLN A 155 -13.53 11.79 6.61
N ARG A 156 -12.78 10.92 5.92
CA ARG A 156 -12.37 11.16 4.54
C ARG A 156 -13.51 11.20 3.54
N VAL A 157 -14.42 10.25 3.64
CA VAL A 157 -15.60 10.17 2.78
C VAL A 157 -16.55 11.35 3.05
N ALA A 158 -16.68 11.79 4.31
CA ALA A 158 -17.56 12.89 4.68
C ALA A 158 -17.13 14.26 4.16
N SER A 159 -15.89 14.41 3.68
CA SER A 159 -15.38 15.66 3.08
C SER A 159 -15.40 15.66 1.55
N LEU A 160 -15.95 14.63 0.91
CA LEU A 160 -16.23 14.60 -0.54
C LEU A 160 -17.56 15.30 -0.82
#